data_AF-A0A7J8WNH7-F1
#
_entry.id   AF-A0A7J8WNH7-F1
#
_cell.length_a   1.000
_cell.length_b   1.000
_cell.length_c   1.000
_cell.angle_alpha   90.00
_cell.angle_beta   90.00
_cell.angle_gamma   90.00
#
_symmetry.space_group_name_H-M   'P 1'
#
loop_
_entity.id
_entity.type
_entity.pdbx_description
1 polymer ?
#
loop_
_entity_poly.entity_id
_entity_poly.type
_entity_poly.pdbx_seq_one_letter_code
_entity_poly.pdbx_strand_id
1 'polypeptide(L)'
;MCDLLWSDPDDRCGWGISPRGAGYTFGQDIAAQFNHTNGLSLISRAHQLVMEGYNWCQEKNVVTVFSAPNYCYRCGNMAAILEIGENMDQNFLQFDPAPRQVE
;
A
#
# COMPACT_ATOMS: atom_id res chain seq x y z
N MET A 1 -5.32 -8.22 -16.21
CA MET A 1 -4.82 -8.90 -14.98
C MET A 1 -3.46 -8.34 -14.53
N CYS A 2 -2.59 -7.88 -15.43
CA CYS A 2 -1.30 -7.26 -15.08
C CYS A 2 -1.43 -6.04 -14.15
N ASP A 3 -2.32 -5.10 -14.47
CA ASP A 3 -2.39 -3.81 -13.77
C ASP A 3 -2.81 -3.94 -12.29
N LEU A 4 -3.67 -4.91 -11.97
CA LEU A 4 -4.08 -5.20 -10.59
C LEU A 4 -2.91 -5.61 -9.69
N LEU A 5 -1.84 -6.18 -10.29
CA LEU A 5 -0.68 -6.69 -9.56
C LEU A 5 0.52 -5.75 -9.59
N TRP A 6 0.59 -4.85 -10.57
CA TRP A 6 1.80 -4.07 -10.87
C TRP A 6 1.63 -2.54 -10.81
N SER A 7 0.39 -2.04 -10.79
CA SER A 7 0.15 -0.60 -10.76
C SER A 7 0.43 0.01 -9.40
N ASP A 8 0.83 1.29 -9.37
CA ASP A 8 1.20 2.03 -8.15
C ASP A 8 0.45 3.37 -8.04
N PRO A 9 0.04 3.79 -6.83
CA PRO A 9 -0.40 5.17 -6.62
C PRO A 9 0.73 6.18 -6.87
N ASP A 10 0.36 7.36 -7.35
CA ASP A 10 1.25 8.46 -7.68
C ASP A 10 0.59 9.79 -7.30
N ASP A 11 1.40 10.81 -7.02
CA ASP A 11 0.95 12.16 -6.66
C ASP A 11 0.46 12.95 -7.89
N ARG A 12 0.86 12.50 -9.08
CA ARG A 12 0.39 13.08 -10.35
C ARG A 12 -1.06 12.71 -10.61
N CYS A 13 -1.81 13.65 -11.18
CA CYS A 13 -3.19 13.44 -11.63
C CYS A 13 -3.24 12.53 -12.87
N GLY A 14 -4.27 11.68 -12.97
CA GLY A 14 -4.53 10.78 -14.08
C GLY A 14 -3.68 9.52 -14.07
N TRP A 15 -3.44 8.94 -15.25
CA TRP A 15 -2.64 7.73 -15.43
C TRP A 15 -1.22 8.06 -15.90
N GLY A 16 -0.24 7.28 -15.47
CA GLY A 16 1.14 7.35 -15.93
C GLY A 16 1.72 5.97 -16.29
N ILE A 17 2.80 5.95 -17.08
CA ILE A 17 3.51 4.70 -17.37
C ILE A 17 4.29 4.28 -16.12
N SER A 18 4.14 3.02 -15.71
CA SER A 18 4.87 2.49 -14.56
C SER A 18 6.38 2.43 -14.83
N PRO A 19 7.22 2.96 -13.94
CA PRO A 19 8.67 2.83 -14.05
C PRO A 19 9.15 1.38 -13.81
N ARG A 20 8.26 0.47 -13.39
CA ARG A 20 8.57 -0.96 -13.20
C ARG A 20 8.57 -1.76 -14.50
N GLY A 21 8.12 -1.17 -15.61
CA GLY A 21 7.99 -1.85 -16.91
C GLY A 21 6.72 -2.70 -17.06
N ALA A 22 5.84 -2.68 -16.07
CA ALA A 22 4.53 -3.34 -16.10
C ALA A 22 3.53 -2.55 -15.23
N GLY A 23 2.25 -2.54 -15.63
CA GLY A 23 1.20 -1.74 -14.98
C GLY A 23 1.30 -0.24 -15.29
N TYR A 24 0.53 0.54 -14.53
CA TYR A 24 0.43 1.99 -14.64
C TYR A 24 0.63 2.66 -13.28
N THR A 25 1.01 3.93 -13.27
CA THR A 25 0.76 4.76 -12.10
C THR A 25 -0.61 5.41 -12.18
N PHE A 26 -1.26 5.65 -11.04
CA PHE A 26 -2.57 6.28 -10.99
C PHE A 26 -2.66 7.34 -9.91
N GLY A 27 -3.27 8.47 -10.26
CA GLY A 27 -3.49 9.62 -9.40
C GLY A 27 -4.69 9.51 -8.47
N GLN A 28 -4.82 10.50 -7.60
CA GLN A 28 -5.92 10.61 -6.65
C GLN A 28 -7.30 10.66 -7.33
N ASP A 29 -7.42 11.35 -8.46
CA ASP A 29 -8.64 11.44 -9.26
C ASP A 29 -9.12 10.05 -9.73
N ILE A 30 -8.18 9.21 -10.16
CA ILE A 30 -8.47 7.85 -10.60
C ILE A 30 -8.94 6.98 -9.43
N ALA A 31 -8.26 7.03 -8.29
CA ALA A 31 -8.65 6.26 -7.10
C ALA A 31 -10.01 6.71 -6.55
N ALA A 32 -10.24 8.02 -6.46
CA ALA A 32 -11.50 8.59 -6.00
C ALA A 32 -12.67 8.21 -6.93
N GLN A 33 -12.46 8.29 -8.25
CA GLN A 33 -13.47 7.87 -9.23
C GLN A 33 -13.77 6.38 -9.13
N PHE A 34 -12.74 5.53 -8.99
CA PHE A 34 -12.91 4.08 -8.84
C PHE A 34 -13.71 3.75 -7.57
N ASN A 35 -13.33 4.34 -6.44
CA ASN A 35 -14.03 4.15 -5.17
C ASN A 35 -15.50 4.59 -5.26
N HIS A 36 -15.75 5.79 -5.77
CA HIS A 36 -17.11 6.32 -5.93
C HIS A 36 -17.98 5.43 -6.82
N THR A 37 -17.47 5.06 -8.00
CA THR A 37 -18.21 4.27 -8.99
C THR A 37 -18.61 2.90 -8.44
N ASN A 38 -17.78 2.31 -7.58
CA ASN A 38 -17.99 0.97 -7.03
C ASN A 38 -18.55 0.97 -5.60
N GLY A 39 -18.88 2.13 -5.04
CA GLY A 39 -19.37 2.24 -3.66
C GLY A 39 -18.35 1.80 -2.60
N LEU A 40 -17.06 1.98 -2.87
CA LEU A 40 -15.97 1.63 -1.94
C LEU A 40 -15.52 2.87 -1.16
N SER A 41 -15.04 2.64 0.05
CA SER A 41 -14.44 3.68 0.89
C SER A 41 -12.92 3.70 0.85
N LEU A 42 -12.29 2.61 0.39
CA LEU A 42 -10.85 2.40 0.50
C LEU A 42 -10.33 1.37 -0.50
N ILE A 43 -9.19 1.68 -1.14
CA ILE A 43 -8.31 0.71 -1.77
C ILE A 43 -7.18 0.37 -0.79
N SER A 44 -7.21 -0.84 -0.23
CA SER A 44 -6.08 -1.39 0.54
C SER A 44 -5.21 -2.24 -0.36
N ARG A 45 -3.90 -1.94 -0.39
CA ARG A 45 -2.95 -2.59 -1.31
C ARG A 45 -1.55 -2.73 -0.69
N ALA A 46 -0.66 -3.45 -1.37
CA ALA A 46 0.72 -3.71 -0.91
C ALA A 46 1.76 -3.25 -1.94
N HIS A 47 2.62 -4.16 -2.43
CA HIS A 47 3.60 -4.00 -3.54
C HIS A 47 4.73 -2.97 -3.35
N GLN A 48 4.45 -1.74 -2.88
CA GLN A 48 5.46 -0.72 -2.60
C GLN A 48 6.02 -0.87 -1.18
N LEU A 49 7.35 -0.82 -1.07
CA LEU A 49 8.01 -0.67 0.23
C LEU A 49 7.72 0.72 0.78
N VAL A 50 7.29 0.76 2.05
CA VAL A 50 7.05 1.98 2.82
C VAL A 50 7.78 1.86 4.15
N MET A 51 8.46 2.92 4.58
CA MET A 51 9.41 2.85 5.70
C MET A 51 8.73 2.51 7.03
N GLU A 52 7.53 3.02 7.26
CA GLU A 52 6.75 2.78 8.48
C GLU A 52 5.89 1.51 8.41
N GLY A 53 6.02 0.70 7.35
CA GLY A 53 5.18 -0.48 7.13
C GLY A 53 3.78 -0.17 6.59
N TYR A 54 3.28 1.06 6.71
CA TYR A 54 2.09 1.52 5.99
C TYR A 54 2.22 2.98 5.54
N ASN A 55 1.44 3.38 4.54
CA ASN A 55 1.33 4.78 4.11
C ASN A 55 -0.07 5.09 3.56
N TRP A 56 -0.65 6.18 4.05
CA TRP A 56 -1.88 6.75 3.51
C TRP A 56 -1.55 7.71 2.37
N CYS A 57 -2.22 7.57 1.23
CA CYS A 57 -2.07 8.49 0.11
C CYS A 57 -3.43 8.85 -0.49
N GLN A 58 -3.42 9.85 -1.39
CA GLN A 58 -4.59 10.22 -2.19
C GLN A 58 -5.82 10.55 -1.31
N GLU A 59 -5.62 11.44 -0.33
CA GLU A 59 -6.65 11.84 0.66
C GLU A 59 -7.32 10.64 1.36
N LYS A 60 -6.52 9.63 1.72
CA LYS A 60 -6.97 8.38 2.36
C LYS A 60 -7.88 7.50 1.50
N ASN A 61 -7.96 7.73 0.19
CA ASN A 61 -8.62 6.79 -0.73
C ASN A 61 -7.82 5.50 -0.92
N VAL A 62 -6.51 5.55 -0.67
CA VAL A 62 -5.59 4.42 -0.86
C VAL A 62 -4.66 4.29 0.33
N VAL A 63 -4.50 3.06 0.82
CA VAL A 63 -3.46 2.70 1.78
C VAL A 63 -2.54 1.64 1.19
N THR A 64 -1.23 1.88 1.33
CA THR A 64 -0.21 0.85 1.10
C THR A 64 0.17 0.22 2.44
N VAL A 65 0.11 -1.10 2.54
CA VAL A 65 0.53 -1.89 3.70
C VAL A 65 1.63 -2.87 3.28
N PHE A 66 2.71 -2.90 4.02
CA PHE A 66 3.89 -3.71 3.75
C PHE A 66 4.30 -4.48 5.00
N SER A 67 4.25 -5.82 4.92
CA SER A 67 4.38 -6.69 6.11
C SER A 67 5.72 -7.42 6.20
N ALA A 68 6.74 -6.99 5.45
CA ALA A 68 8.09 -7.57 5.50
C ALA A 68 9.08 -6.57 6.14
N PRO A 69 9.38 -6.70 7.44
CA PRO A 69 10.24 -5.74 8.12
C PRO A 69 11.71 -5.96 7.72
N ASN A 70 12.49 -4.87 7.70
CA ASN A 70 13.86 -4.82 7.20
C ASN A 70 14.02 -5.58 5.87
N TYR A 71 13.27 -5.14 4.87
CA TYR A 71 13.18 -5.81 3.58
C TYR A 71 14.56 -6.09 2.98
N CYS A 72 14.74 -7.33 2.52
CA CYS A 72 16.00 -7.85 2.01
C CYS A 72 17.22 -7.62 2.94
N TYR A 73 17.01 -7.52 4.25
CA TYR A 73 18.01 -7.24 5.29
C TYR A 73 18.79 -5.93 5.09
N ARG A 74 18.23 -5.00 4.30
CA ARG A 74 18.93 -3.79 3.85
C ARG A 74 18.13 -2.52 4.01
N CYS A 75 16.81 -2.60 3.89
CA CYS A 75 15.98 -1.40 3.83
C CYS A 75 15.68 -0.79 5.20
N GLY A 76 15.76 -1.57 6.29
CA GLY A 76 15.51 -1.07 7.64
C GLY A 76 14.09 -0.55 7.89
N ASN A 77 13.13 -0.85 7.01
CA ASN A 77 11.73 -0.48 7.20
C ASN A 77 11.07 -1.28 8.33
N MET A 78 10.10 -0.68 9.01
CA MET A 78 9.11 -1.42 9.79
C MET A 78 8.16 -2.18 8.87
N ALA A 79 7.41 -3.11 9.45
CA ALA A 79 6.27 -3.74 8.81
C ALA A 79 4.98 -3.34 9.50
N ALA A 80 3.85 -3.48 8.80
CA ALA A 80 2.54 -3.28 9.39
C ALA A 80 1.50 -4.32 8.96
N ILE A 81 0.44 -4.42 9.76
CA ILE A 81 -0.82 -5.11 9.45
C ILE A 81 -1.94 -4.07 9.60
N LEU A 82 -2.93 -4.12 8.70
CA LEU A 82 -4.18 -3.37 8.85
C LEU A 82 -5.27 -4.32 9.35
N GLU A 83 -5.72 -4.10 10.58
CA GLU A 83 -6.89 -4.75 11.15
C GLU A 83 -8.14 -3.96 10.78
N ILE A 84 -9.17 -4.66 10.30
CA ILE A 84 -10.48 -4.09 9.98
C ILE A 84 -11.51 -4.74 10.90
N GLY A 85 -12.09 -3.94 11.79
CA GLY A 85 -13.11 -4.38 12.74
C GLY A 85 -14.49 -4.56 12.10
N GLU A 86 -15.45 -5.09 12.87
CA GLU A 86 -16.81 -5.35 12.39
C GLU A 86 -17.54 -4.10 11.90
N ASN A 87 -17.25 -2.93 12.50
CA ASN A 87 -17.82 -1.65 12.07
C ASN A 87 -16.91 -0.90 11.07
N MET A 88 -15.99 -1.61 10.40
CA MET A 88 -14.98 -1.03 9.50
C MET A 88 -13.99 -0.08 10.20
N ASP A 89 -13.85 -0.19 11.53
CA ASP A 89 -12.80 0.49 12.28
C ASP A 89 -11.43 -0.02 11.81
N GLN A 90 -10.49 0.89 11.58
CA GLN A 90 -9.18 0.58 11.01
C GLN A 90 -8.10 0.80 12.06
N ASN A 91 -7.32 -0.24 12.33
CA ASN A 91 -6.18 -0.18 13.24
C ASN A 91 -4.91 -0.70 12.55
N PHE A 92 -3.79 0.01 12.74
CA PHE A 92 -2.50 -0.44 12.22
C PHE A 92 -1.66 -1.00 13.35
N LEU A 93 -1.17 -2.22 13.17
CA LEU A 93 -0.18 -2.83 14.04
C LEU A 93 1.17 -2.82 13.34
N GLN A 94 2.08 -1.97 13.80
CA GLN A 94 3.46 -1.93 13.31
C GLN A 94 4.34 -2.90 14.08
N PHE A 95 5.31 -3.51 13.41
CA PHE A 95 6.24 -4.46 14.03
C PHE A 95 7.62 -4.45 13.37
N ASP A 96 8.63 -4.74 14.19
CA ASP A 96 10.02 -4.89 13.80
C ASP A 96 10.36 -6.32 13.37
N PRO A 97 11.53 -6.56 12.72
CA PRO A 97 11.97 -7.90 12.41
C PRO A 97 12.09 -8.74 13.69
N ALA A 98 11.63 -9.98 13.62
CA ALA A 98 11.86 -10.94 14.69
C ALA A 98 13.37 -11.12 14.94
N PRO A 99 13.81 -11.30 16.20
CA PRO A 99 15.20 -11.62 16.49
C PRO A 99 15.59 -12.90 15.76
N ARG A 100 16.83 -12.94 15.24
CA ARG A 100 17.36 -14.17 14.65
C ARG A 100 17.48 -15.23 15.73
N GLN A 101 16.95 -16.42 15.47
CA GLN A 101 17.27 -17.58 16.31
C GLN A 101 18.77 -17.82 16.20
N VAL A 102 19.45 -17.80 17.34
CA VAL A 102 20.83 -18.24 17.46
C VAL A 102 20.74 -19.74 17.72
N GLU A 103 21.19 -20.56 16.78
CA GLU A 103 21.44 -22.00 17.01
C GLU A 103 22.69 -22.19 17.86
#